data_AF-A0A838YNE2-F1
#
_entry.id   AF-A0A838YNE2-F1
#
_cell.length_a   1.000
_cell.length_b   1.000
_cell.length_c   1.000
_cell.angle_alpha   90.00
_cell.angle_beta   90.00
_cell.angle_gamma   90.00
#
_symmetry.space_group_name_H-M   'P 1'
#
loop_
_entity.id
_entity.type
_entity.pdbx_description
1 polymer ?
#
loop_
_entity_poly.entity_id
_entity_poly.type
_entity_poly.pdbx_seq_one_letter_code
_entity_poly.pdbx_strand_id
1 'polypeptide(L)'
;PEPAPEPAPEPAPEPAPEPAPEPAPEPAPEPAPEPDFEKGAKVGEGEGQYQVLRNWPIYPEGKSLGSLHGDMAADSNGKVYIATSGNIQVIGANGVYERDLKTTDGKVFQGVHGMKIRKINGEEALIAAMPSKKRVFAVKLDGTVLWQIVGHPDVEGMYGHIKEYNPTDLDVAPDGKIYIVDGYGKSFVHVYDKDRKYLSSFGGKGKEDGKFNTCHNILVDTRSDTPTLLVSDRENNRLQLHSMDGSFIKTIDSDLRQPCAADIYGDLLAVGELGGRLSLYDKNNQLVSRIGDEPSDRSKGNGAKPEDWVEGALVAVHGCTFDVNGDLYAQEWNRFGRLTKYTKVK
;
A
#
# COMPACT_ATOMS: atom_id res chain seq x y z
N PRO A 1 15.18 -42.66 97.69
CA PRO A 1 15.44 -41.97 96.40
C PRO A 1 14.48 -42.49 95.34
N GLU A 2 13.34 -41.82 95.19
CA GLU A 2 12.35 -42.11 94.15
C GLU A 2 12.88 -41.68 92.78
N PRO A 3 12.63 -42.46 91.71
CA PRO A 3 13.06 -42.13 90.36
C PRO A 3 12.25 -40.97 89.78
N ALA A 4 12.93 -40.07 89.07
CA ALA A 4 12.33 -38.93 88.39
C ALA A 4 11.36 -39.37 87.27
N PRO A 5 10.25 -38.65 87.04
CA PRO A 5 9.27 -39.00 86.01
C PRO A 5 9.82 -38.76 84.60
N GLU A 6 9.50 -39.68 83.69
CA GLU A 6 9.83 -39.58 82.26
C GLU A 6 9.11 -38.39 81.58
N PRO A 7 9.76 -37.74 80.59
CA PRO A 7 9.15 -36.65 79.85
C PRO A 7 8.02 -37.15 78.94
N ALA A 8 6.93 -36.39 78.87
CA ALA A 8 5.79 -36.67 78.01
C ALA A 8 6.16 -36.61 76.51
N PRO A 9 5.55 -37.45 75.65
CA PRO A 9 5.82 -37.47 74.22
C PRO A 9 5.34 -36.18 73.53
N GLU A 10 6.14 -35.67 72.59
CA GLU A 10 5.77 -34.54 71.74
C GLU A 10 4.56 -34.87 70.85
N PRO A 11 3.65 -33.90 70.62
CA PRO A 11 2.50 -34.10 69.73
C PRO A 11 2.94 -34.22 68.27
N ALA A 12 2.32 -35.13 67.54
CA ALA A 12 2.56 -35.33 66.11
C ALA A 12 2.16 -34.08 65.30
N PRO A 13 2.90 -33.73 64.23
CA PRO A 13 2.57 -32.59 63.38
C PRO A 13 1.25 -32.78 62.65
N GLU A 14 0.43 -31.73 62.58
CA GLU A 14 -0.82 -31.72 61.83
C GLU A 14 -0.57 -31.92 60.31
N PRO A 15 -1.45 -32.65 59.61
CA PRO A 15 -1.34 -32.84 58.17
C PRO A 15 -1.56 -31.52 57.42
N ALA A 16 -0.74 -31.27 56.40
CA ALA A 16 -0.86 -30.09 55.54
C ALA A 16 -2.22 -30.08 54.81
N PRO A 17 -2.85 -28.90 54.62
CA PRO A 17 -4.12 -28.79 53.91
C PRO A 17 -3.96 -29.22 52.44
N GLU A 18 -4.96 -29.93 51.92
CA GLU A 18 -5.00 -30.33 50.51
C GLU A 18 -5.01 -29.11 49.58
N PRO A 19 -4.31 -29.17 48.43
CA PRO A 19 -4.32 -28.10 47.44
C PRO A 19 -5.73 -27.91 46.86
N ALA A 20 -6.16 -26.65 46.74
CA ALA A 20 -7.44 -26.32 46.12
C ALA A 20 -7.49 -26.84 44.67
N PRO A 21 -8.65 -27.33 44.19
CA PRO A 21 -8.79 -27.78 42.81
C PRO A 21 -8.51 -26.63 41.84
N GLU A 22 -7.76 -26.94 40.77
CA GLU A 22 -7.48 -25.97 39.71
C GLU A 22 -8.78 -25.45 39.09
N PRO A 23 -8.88 -24.13 38.81
CA PRO A 23 -10.05 -23.56 38.14
C PRO A 23 -10.21 -24.21 36.76
N ALA A 24 -11.46 -24.55 36.42
CA ALA A 24 -11.78 -25.10 35.11
C ALA A 24 -11.30 -24.14 34.00
N PRO A 25 -10.76 -24.65 32.88
CA PRO A 25 -10.34 -23.82 31.77
C PRO A 25 -11.53 -22.98 31.28
N GLU A 26 -11.30 -21.69 31.06
CA GLU A 26 -12.30 -20.81 30.47
C GLU A 26 -12.76 -21.41 29.12
N PRO A 27 -14.08 -21.38 28.82
CA PRO A 27 -14.57 -21.84 27.53
C PRO A 27 -13.86 -21.04 26.43
N ALA A 28 -13.43 -21.76 25.37
CA ALA A 28 -12.82 -21.12 24.23
C ALA A 28 -13.74 -19.99 23.72
N PRO A 29 -13.20 -18.80 23.41
CA PRO A 29 -14.01 -17.70 22.91
C PRO A 29 -14.80 -18.17 21.69
N GLU A 30 -16.08 -17.80 21.62
CA GLU A 30 -16.90 -18.08 20.44
C GLU A 30 -16.17 -17.58 19.19
N PRO A 31 -16.15 -18.36 18.09
CA PRO A 31 -15.54 -17.92 16.85
C PRO A 31 -16.20 -16.60 16.44
N ALA A 32 -15.36 -15.60 16.11
CA ALA A 32 -15.86 -14.33 15.61
C ALA A 32 -16.81 -14.59 14.42
N PRO A 33 -17.95 -13.89 14.34
CA PRO A 33 -18.89 -14.08 13.24
C PRO A 33 -18.18 -13.94 11.90
N GLU A 34 -18.47 -14.84 10.97
CA GLU A 34 -17.86 -14.79 9.64
C GLU A 34 -18.21 -13.47 8.95
N PRO A 35 -17.26 -12.87 8.21
CA PRO A 35 -17.50 -11.65 7.45
C PRO A 35 -18.68 -11.77 6.48
N ASP A 36 -19.68 -10.91 6.64
CA ASP A 36 -20.84 -10.83 5.72
C ASP A 36 -20.52 -9.94 4.51
N PHE A 37 -19.72 -10.49 3.58
CA PHE A 37 -19.37 -9.83 2.33
C PHE A 37 -20.44 -10.08 1.27
N GLU A 38 -21.00 -8.99 0.74
CA GLU A 38 -22.03 -9.07 -0.31
C GLU A 38 -21.48 -8.66 -1.68
N LYS A 39 -22.08 -9.20 -2.74
CA LYS A 39 -21.83 -8.76 -4.12
C LYS A 39 -22.59 -7.46 -4.40
N GLY A 40 -21.84 -6.41 -4.73
CA GLY A 40 -22.37 -5.09 -5.09
C GLY A 40 -22.64 -4.93 -6.58
N ALA A 41 -22.40 -3.74 -7.14
CA ALA A 41 -22.52 -3.47 -8.58
C ALA A 41 -21.44 -4.16 -9.43
N LYS A 42 -21.78 -4.50 -10.68
CA LYS A 42 -20.81 -4.86 -11.71
C LYS A 42 -20.28 -3.59 -12.36
N VAL A 43 -18.98 -3.53 -12.58
CA VAL A 43 -18.29 -2.39 -13.19
C VAL A 43 -17.28 -2.86 -14.23
N GLY A 44 -16.92 -1.96 -15.12
CA GLY A 44 -16.01 -2.26 -16.21
C GLY A 44 -16.64 -3.17 -17.26
N GLU A 45 -15.80 -3.59 -18.21
CA GLU A 45 -16.19 -4.18 -19.47
C GLU A 45 -15.16 -5.24 -19.89
N GLY A 46 -15.59 -6.20 -20.69
CA GLY A 46 -14.73 -7.25 -21.25
C GLY A 46 -13.91 -7.98 -20.18
N GLU A 47 -12.62 -8.16 -20.44
CA GLU A 47 -11.68 -8.81 -19.49
C GLU A 47 -11.38 -7.95 -18.25
N GLY A 48 -11.77 -6.68 -18.27
CA GLY A 48 -11.68 -5.74 -17.15
C GLY A 48 -12.99 -5.60 -16.37
N GLN A 49 -13.91 -6.57 -16.46
CA GLN A 49 -15.15 -6.57 -15.67
C GLN A 49 -14.91 -7.10 -14.25
N TYR A 50 -15.37 -6.31 -13.27
CA TYR A 50 -15.29 -6.64 -11.85
C TYR A 50 -16.64 -6.47 -11.15
N GLN A 51 -16.75 -7.04 -9.96
CA GLN A 51 -17.88 -6.93 -9.05
C GLN A 51 -17.41 -6.28 -7.76
N VAL A 52 -18.05 -5.18 -7.35
CA VAL A 52 -17.80 -4.56 -6.04
C VAL A 52 -18.06 -5.58 -4.93
N LEU A 53 -17.15 -5.67 -3.96
CA LEU A 53 -17.38 -6.40 -2.71
C LEU A 53 -17.76 -5.40 -1.62
N ARG A 54 -18.98 -5.53 -1.09
CA ARG A 54 -19.49 -4.67 -0.01
C ARG A 54 -18.98 -5.14 1.35
N ASN A 55 -19.10 -4.24 2.32
CA ASN A 55 -18.77 -4.48 3.74
C ASN A 55 -17.28 -4.83 3.98
N TRP A 56 -16.40 -4.53 3.02
CA TRP A 56 -14.96 -4.68 3.14
C TRP A 56 -14.26 -3.32 3.27
N PRO A 57 -13.23 -3.17 4.12
CA PRO A 57 -12.77 -4.13 5.12
C PRO A 57 -13.59 -4.02 6.43
N ILE A 58 -13.50 -5.05 7.27
CA ILE A 58 -14.16 -5.07 8.59
C ILE A 58 -13.19 -4.59 9.66
N TYR A 59 -13.64 -3.64 10.48
CA TYR A 59 -12.92 -3.15 11.64
C TYR A 59 -13.58 -3.62 12.94
N PRO A 60 -12.79 -3.92 13.99
CA PRO A 60 -13.33 -4.17 15.32
C PRO A 60 -13.95 -2.89 15.92
N GLU A 61 -14.84 -3.06 16.90
CA GLU A 61 -15.48 -1.94 17.59
C GLU A 61 -14.46 -0.92 18.11
N GLY A 62 -14.73 0.36 17.87
CA GLY A 62 -13.85 1.47 18.28
C GLY A 62 -12.62 1.70 17.38
N LYS A 63 -12.35 0.83 16.40
CA LYS A 63 -11.34 1.06 15.35
C LYS A 63 -12.02 1.50 14.06
N SER A 64 -11.36 2.37 13.31
CA SER A 64 -11.81 2.79 11.99
C SER A 64 -10.62 3.06 11.08
N LEU A 65 -10.92 3.10 9.78
CA LEU A 65 -9.96 3.37 8.72
C LEU A 65 -9.33 4.77 8.83
N GLY A 66 -10.17 5.79 9.07
CA GLY A 66 -9.75 7.19 9.14
C GLY A 66 -9.44 7.81 7.76
N SER A 67 -8.83 9.00 7.78
CA SER A 67 -8.49 9.76 6.57
C SER A 67 -7.40 9.07 5.74
N LEU A 68 -7.63 8.94 4.44
CA LEU A 68 -6.71 8.32 3.49
C LEU A 68 -6.00 9.38 2.66
N HIS A 69 -4.69 9.23 2.47
CA HIS A 69 -3.85 9.98 1.52
C HIS A 69 -2.54 9.19 1.35
N GLY A 70 -2.50 8.31 0.35
CA GLY A 70 -1.38 7.41 0.10
C GLY A 70 -1.78 6.31 -0.88
N ASP A 71 -1.12 5.17 -0.81
CA ASP A 71 -1.32 4.01 -1.69
C ASP A 71 -1.70 2.74 -0.91
N MET A 72 -1.89 1.64 -1.63
CA MET A 72 -2.14 0.30 -1.09
C MET A 72 -1.13 -0.70 -1.65
N ALA A 73 -0.94 -1.81 -0.96
CA ALA A 73 -0.17 -2.95 -1.48
C ALA A 73 -0.75 -4.26 -0.95
N ALA A 74 -0.60 -5.36 -1.68
CA ALA A 74 -0.96 -6.69 -1.18
C ALA A 74 0.25 -7.62 -1.13
N ASP A 75 0.26 -8.55 -0.17
CA ASP A 75 1.29 -9.60 -0.07
C ASP A 75 0.82 -10.93 -0.66
N SER A 76 1.77 -11.86 -0.83
CA SER A 76 1.51 -13.19 -1.37
C SER A 76 0.61 -14.07 -0.49
N ASN A 77 0.34 -13.69 0.76
CA ASN A 77 -0.61 -14.36 1.65
C ASN A 77 -2.02 -13.77 1.56
N GLY A 78 -2.25 -12.80 0.66
CA GLY A 78 -3.53 -12.14 0.45
C GLY A 78 -3.85 -11.05 1.48
N LYS A 79 -2.88 -10.61 2.29
CA LYS A 79 -3.09 -9.45 3.16
C LYS A 79 -2.94 -8.16 2.38
N VAL A 80 -3.71 -7.15 2.79
CA VAL A 80 -3.72 -5.83 2.15
C VAL A 80 -3.25 -4.77 3.13
N TYR A 81 -2.28 -3.97 2.70
CA TYR A 81 -1.64 -2.91 3.45
C TYR A 81 -2.17 -1.57 2.95
N ILE A 82 -2.62 -0.72 3.87
CA ILE A 82 -3.37 0.50 3.55
C ILE A 82 -2.67 1.69 4.20
N ALA A 83 -2.13 2.59 3.39
CA ALA A 83 -1.53 3.83 3.89
C ALA A 83 -2.64 4.84 4.23
N THR A 84 -2.82 5.10 5.51
CA THR A 84 -3.67 6.19 6.00
C THR A 84 -2.82 7.44 6.25
N SER A 85 -3.48 8.54 6.61
CA SER A 85 -2.78 9.77 6.99
C SER A 85 -1.85 9.58 8.21
N GLY A 86 -2.11 8.59 9.06
CA GLY A 86 -1.45 8.41 10.36
C GLY A 86 -0.68 7.10 10.56
N ASN A 87 -0.90 6.08 9.75
CA ASN A 87 -0.28 4.75 9.89
C ASN A 87 -0.40 3.93 8.60
N ILE A 88 0.22 2.75 8.58
CA ILE A 88 -0.11 1.67 7.64
C ILE A 88 -0.97 0.65 8.40
N GLN A 89 -2.17 0.36 7.90
CA GLN A 89 -3.06 -0.65 8.48
C GLN A 89 -3.00 -1.94 7.66
N VAL A 90 -3.05 -3.10 8.33
CA VAL A 90 -2.99 -4.42 7.71
C VAL A 90 -4.36 -5.08 7.83
N ILE A 91 -4.97 -5.38 6.69
CA ILE A 91 -6.19 -6.18 6.57
C ILE A 91 -5.78 -7.60 6.21
N GLY A 92 -6.23 -8.58 6.99
CA GLY A 92 -5.97 -9.99 6.72
C GLY A 92 -6.64 -10.48 5.43
N ALA A 93 -6.25 -11.65 4.96
CA ALA A 93 -6.85 -12.26 3.77
C ALA A 93 -8.35 -12.55 3.92
N ASN A 94 -8.82 -12.67 5.16
CA ASN A 94 -10.25 -12.76 5.51
C ASN A 94 -10.99 -11.41 5.45
N GLY A 95 -10.31 -10.32 5.10
CA GLY A 95 -10.88 -8.97 5.01
C GLY A 95 -11.11 -8.26 6.34
N VAL A 96 -10.56 -8.78 7.44
CA VAL A 96 -10.67 -8.19 8.78
C VAL A 96 -9.37 -7.46 9.12
N TYR A 97 -9.47 -6.29 9.74
CA TYR A 97 -8.32 -5.58 10.30
C TYR A 97 -7.55 -6.47 11.29
N GLU A 98 -6.24 -6.61 11.09
CA GLU A 98 -5.36 -7.37 11.97
C GLU A 98 -4.57 -6.46 12.92
N ARG A 99 -3.89 -5.44 12.36
CA ARG A 99 -2.96 -4.59 13.11
C ARG A 99 -2.55 -3.35 12.33
N ASP A 100 -1.89 -2.43 13.02
CA ASP A 100 -1.07 -1.41 12.37
C ASP A 100 0.35 -1.97 12.14
N LEU A 101 0.92 -1.77 10.95
CA LEU A 101 2.33 -2.04 10.70
C LEU A 101 3.18 -0.96 11.39
N LYS A 102 4.11 -1.43 12.22
CA LYS A 102 5.05 -0.61 12.98
C LYS A 102 6.44 -1.19 12.80
N THR A 103 7.47 -0.39 13.06
CA THR A 103 8.82 -0.92 13.20
C THR A 103 8.92 -1.85 14.41
N THR A 104 9.96 -2.68 14.46
CA THR A 104 10.21 -3.59 15.60
C THR A 104 10.43 -2.86 16.93
N ASP A 105 10.83 -1.58 16.91
CA ASP A 105 10.90 -0.69 18.08
C ASP A 105 9.61 0.11 18.34
N GLY A 106 8.51 -0.23 17.64
CA GLY A 106 7.16 0.28 17.90
C GLY A 106 6.79 1.61 17.23
N LYS A 107 7.63 2.15 16.33
CA LYS A 107 7.33 3.41 15.61
C LYS A 107 6.33 3.18 14.48
N VAL A 108 5.44 4.14 14.31
CA VAL A 108 4.41 4.14 13.26
C VAL A 108 4.94 4.84 12.01
N PHE A 109 4.57 4.33 10.83
CA PHE A 109 4.85 4.96 9.55
C PHE A 109 3.79 6.03 9.24
N GLN A 110 4.15 7.30 9.37
CA GLN A 110 3.24 8.44 9.18
C GLN A 110 3.52 9.18 7.87
N GLY A 111 2.45 9.58 7.16
CA GLY A 111 2.57 10.32 5.91
C GLY A 111 3.19 9.49 4.79
N VAL A 112 2.87 8.20 4.76
CA VAL A 112 3.20 7.29 3.65
C VAL A 112 2.39 7.71 2.43
N HIS A 113 3.05 7.79 1.29
CA HIS A 113 2.46 8.19 0.03
C HIS A 113 2.41 6.99 -0.92
N GLY A 114 3.28 6.90 -1.93
CA GLY A 114 3.44 5.71 -2.77
C GLY A 114 3.98 4.53 -1.98
N MET A 115 3.45 3.33 -2.25
CA MET A 115 3.75 2.11 -1.52
C MET A 115 3.55 0.88 -2.40
N LYS A 116 4.46 -0.09 -2.33
CA LYS A 116 4.37 -1.37 -3.06
C LYS A 116 4.98 -2.50 -2.23
N ILE A 117 4.63 -3.75 -2.55
CA ILE A 117 5.34 -4.92 -2.05
C ILE A 117 6.20 -5.50 -3.18
N ARG A 118 7.46 -5.78 -2.86
CA ARG A 118 8.46 -6.35 -3.77
C ARG A 118 9.26 -7.42 -3.07
N LYS A 119 9.85 -8.33 -3.86
CA LYS A 119 10.83 -9.29 -3.34
C LYS A 119 12.21 -8.63 -3.30
N ILE A 120 12.77 -8.48 -2.10
CA ILE A 120 14.12 -7.99 -1.87
C ILE A 120 14.91 -9.15 -1.27
N ASN A 121 15.94 -9.62 -1.98
CA ASN A 121 16.72 -10.82 -1.61
C ASN A 121 15.85 -12.08 -1.43
N GLY A 122 14.80 -12.22 -2.23
CA GLY A 122 13.89 -13.38 -2.22
C GLY A 122 12.74 -13.31 -1.22
N GLU A 123 12.73 -12.33 -0.31
CA GLU A 123 11.67 -12.13 0.69
C GLU A 123 10.79 -10.92 0.36
N GLU A 124 9.50 -10.97 0.69
CA GLU A 124 8.61 -9.83 0.53
C GLU A 124 8.96 -8.69 1.50
N ALA A 125 9.08 -7.50 0.95
CA ALA A 125 9.26 -6.26 1.68
C ALA A 125 8.33 -5.18 1.12
N LEU A 126 7.81 -4.37 2.01
CA LEU A 126 7.07 -3.16 1.68
C LEU A 126 8.07 -2.04 1.44
N ILE A 127 8.00 -1.44 0.25
CA ILE A 127 8.72 -0.23 -0.11
C ILE A 127 7.75 0.94 -0.10
N ALA A 128 8.16 2.09 0.43
CA ALA A 128 7.29 3.26 0.48
C ALA A 128 8.04 4.59 0.51
N ALA A 129 7.36 5.64 0.07
CA ALA A 129 7.80 7.02 0.16
C ALA A 129 7.08 7.79 1.28
N MET A 130 7.81 8.68 1.96
CA MET A 130 7.30 9.64 2.93
C MET A 130 7.77 11.05 2.52
N PRO A 131 7.01 11.75 1.66
CA PRO A 131 7.43 13.02 1.05
C PRO A 131 7.81 14.09 2.09
N SER A 132 6.98 14.25 3.13
CA SER A 132 7.21 15.23 4.21
C SER A 132 8.47 14.96 5.03
N LYS A 133 8.92 13.69 5.05
CA LYS A 133 10.16 13.25 5.73
C LYS A 133 11.34 13.16 4.78
N LYS A 134 11.17 13.49 3.50
CA LYS A 134 12.22 13.43 2.46
C LYS A 134 12.85 12.04 2.40
N ARG A 135 12.03 11.01 2.56
CA ARG A 135 12.50 9.64 2.80
C ARG A 135 11.78 8.67 1.91
N VAL A 136 12.52 7.68 1.41
CA VAL A 136 11.97 6.41 0.98
C VAL A 136 12.59 5.27 1.80
N PHE A 137 11.91 4.14 1.92
CA PHE A 137 12.38 3.03 2.73
C PHE A 137 11.87 1.68 2.21
N ALA A 138 12.54 0.62 2.66
CA ALA A 138 12.04 -0.75 2.62
C ALA A 138 11.97 -1.33 4.02
N VAL A 139 10.89 -2.04 4.31
CA VAL A 139 10.64 -2.72 5.58
C VAL A 139 10.11 -4.12 5.30
N LYS A 140 10.56 -5.11 6.06
CA LYS A 140 9.91 -6.43 6.09
C LYS A 140 8.49 -6.30 6.61
N LEU A 141 7.63 -7.25 6.25
CA LEU A 141 6.22 -7.23 6.68
C LEU A 141 6.04 -7.39 8.20
N ASP A 142 7.07 -7.82 8.93
CA ASP A 142 7.13 -7.85 10.40
C ASP A 142 7.53 -6.52 11.05
N GLY A 143 7.91 -5.50 10.27
CA GLY A 143 8.37 -4.21 10.76
C GLY A 143 9.89 -4.01 10.79
N THR A 144 10.68 -5.01 10.44
CA THR A 144 12.15 -4.88 10.39
C THR A 144 12.55 -3.97 9.23
N VAL A 145 13.12 -2.80 9.54
CA VAL A 145 13.60 -1.87 8.51
C VAL A 145 14.82 -2.45 7.81
N LEU A 146 14.74 -2.65 6.51
CA LEU A 146 15.84 -3.16 5.69
C LEU A 146 16.78 -2.01 5.31
N TRP A 147 16.21 -0.92 4.82
CA TRP A 147 16.98 0.26 4.42
C TRP A 147 16.09 1.51 4.28
N GLN A 148 16.74 2.66 4.22
CA GLN A 148 16.13 3.94 3.89
C GLN A 148 17.10 4.81 3.10
N ILE A 149 16.58 5.68 2.25
CA ILE A 149 17.30 6.80 1.64
C ILE A 149 16.63 8.07 2.13
N VAL A 150 17.42 9.00 2.68
CA VAL A 150 16.93 10.25 3.26
C VAL A 150 17.60 11.43 2.56
N GLY A 151 16.78 12.32 2.03
CA GLY A 151 17.18 13.49 1.28
C GLY A 151 17.33 13.25 -0.22
N HIS A 152 17.65 14.33 -0.93
CA HIS A 152 17.90 14.28 -2.37
C HIS A 152 19.29 13.67 -2.65
N PRO A 153 19.53 13.19 -3.89
CA PRO A 153 20.89 12.82 -4.28
C PRO A 153 21.85 14.00 -4.15
N ASP A 154 23.09 13.72 -3.76
CA ASP A 154 24.16 14.71 -3.63
C ASP A 154 24.79 14.98 -5.01
N VAL A 155 24.08 15.76 -5.83
CA VAL A 155 24.54 16.19 -7.15
C VAL A 155 24.60 17.70 -7.19
N GLU A 156 25.79 18.24 -7.44
CA GLU A 156 26.05 19.68 -7.46
C GLU A 156 25.08 20.42 -8.38
N GLY A 157 24.48 21.49 -7.87
CA GLY A 157 23.55 22.35 -8.62
C GLY A 157 22.16 21.74 -8.86
N MET A 158 21.91 20.47 -8.55
CA MET A 158 20.60 19.85 -8.79
C MET A 158 19.54 20.36 -7.79
N TYR A 159 19.91 20.44 -6.51
CA TYR A 159 19.07 20.93 -5.43
C TYR A 159 19.84 21.99 -4.64
N GLY A 160 19.27 23.19 -4.53
CA GLY A 160 19.79 24.27 -3.70
C GLY A 160 19.29 24.18 -2.25
N HIS A 161 18.15 23.54 -2.03
CA HIS A 161 17.61 23.31 -0.69
C HIS A 161 16.85 21.99 -0.60
N ILE A 162 16.95 21.31 0.55
CA ILE A 162 16.25 20.04 0.82
C ILE A 162 14.71 20.08 0.63
N LYS A 163 14.11 21.28 0.63
CA LYS A 163 12.67 21.47 0.45
C LYS A 163 12.23 21.28 -1.01
N GLU A 164 13.15 21.42 -1.96
CA GLU A 164 12.90 21.23 -3.39
C GLU A 164 12.78 19.76 -3.79
N TYR A 165 13.19 18.84 -2.92
CA TYR A 165 13.01 17.40 -3.08
C TYR A 165 11.80 16.94 -2.29
N ASN A 166 10.93 16.13 -2.88
CA ASN A 166 9.70 15.66 -2.27
C ASN A 166 9.24 14.36 -2.97
N PRO A 167 9.81 13.21 -2.58
CA PRO A 167 9.58 11.95 -3.27
C PRO A 167 8.16 11.44 -3.04
N THR A 168 7.47 11.05 -4.11
CA THR A 168 6.07 10.60 -4.06
C THR A 168 5.93 9.08 -4.09
N ASP A 169 6.88 8.38 -4.72
CA ASP A 169 6.84 6.93 -4.89
C ASP A 169 8.23 6.37 -5.25
N LEU A 170 8.37 5.05 -5.22
CA LEU A 170 9.53 4.32 -5.69
C LEU A 170 9.17 2.91 -6.17
N ASP A 171 10.04 2.32 -6.98
CA ASP A 171 10.01 0.89 -7.26
C ASP A 171 11.43 0.29 -7.28
N VAL A 172 11.51 -1.02 -7.06
CA VAL A 172 12.75 -1.80 -7.03
C VAL A 172 12.70 -2.86 -8.13
N ALA A 173 13.65 -2.80 -9.06
CA ALA A 173 13.77 -3.77 -10.13
C ALA A 173 14.33 -5.12 -9.63
N PRO A 174 14.16 -6.22 -10.39
CA PRO A 174 14.68 -7.54 -10.00
C PRO A 174 16.19 -7.61 -9.76
N ASP A 175 16.97 -6.73 -10.41
CA ASP A 175 18.43 -6.61 -10.22
C ASP A 175 18.81 -5.79 -8.96
N GLY A 176 17.80 -5.29 -8.24
CA GLY A 176 17.95 -4.47 -7.04
C GLY A 176 18.12 -2.97 -7.31
N LYS A 177 18.08 -2.51 -8.58
CA LYS A 177 18.06 -1.06 -8.85
C LYS A 177 16.82 -0.42 -8.27
N ILE A 178 17.00 0.78 -7.73
CA ILE A 178 15.93 1.53 -7.07
C ILE A 178 15.64 2.78 -7.91
N TYR A 179 14.38 2.97 -8.26
CA TYR A 179 13.89 4.12 -9.01
C TYR A 179 13.00 4.95 -8.09
N ILE A 180 13.34 6.21 -7.87
CA ILE A 180 12.59 7.10 -6.96
C ILE A 180 12.08 8.28 -7.77
N VAL A 181 10.78 8.56 -7.70
CA VAL A 181 10.20 9.75 -8.33
C VAL A 181 10.14 10.91 -7.34
N ASP A 182 10.76 12.03 -7.73
CA ASP A 182 10.68 13.33 -7.05
C ASP A 182 9.42 14.10 -7.49
N GLY A 183 8.25 13.45 -7.39
CA GLY A 183 7.01 13.92 -8.01
C GLY A 183 6.57 15.29 -7.54
N TYR A 184 6.57 15.54 -6.23
CA TYR A 184 6.18 16.83 -5.66
C TYR A 184 7.34 17.83 -5.55
N GLY A 185 8.53 17.46 -6.03
CA GLY A 185 9.69 18.33 -6.09
C GLY A 185 9.97 18.80 -7.52
N LYS A 186 11.13 18.42 -8.06
CA LYS A 186 11.59 18.84 -9.40
C LYS A 186 11.15 17.90 -10.53
N SER A 187 10.34 16.89 -10.23
CA SER A 187 9.85 15.90 -11.19
C SER A 187 10.95 15.10 -11.90
N PHE A 188 12.06 14.85 -11.20
CA PHE A 188 13.09 13.91 -11.65
C PHE A 188 12.74 12.48 -11.24
N VAL A 189 13.24 11.52 -12.00
CA VAL A 189 13.39 10.13 -11.56
C VAL A 189 14.86 9.91 -11.21
N HIS A 190 15.14 9.51 -9.98
CA HIS A 190 16.48 9.19 -9.52
C HIS A 190 16.70 7.68 -9.52
N VAL A 191 17.88 7.26 -9.99
CA VAL A 191 18.27 5.86 -10.08
C VAL A 191 19.40 5.59 -9.11
N TYR A 192 19.24 4.55 -8.30
CA TYR A 192 20.25 4.06 -7.37
C TYR A 192 20.53 2.59 -7.65
N ASP A 193 21.75 2.14 -7.34
CA ASP A 193 22.06 0.70 -7.33
C ASP A 193 21.45 -0.01 -6.11
N LYS A 194 21.60 -1.34 -6.09
CA LYS A 194 21.15 -2.22 -4.98
C LYS A 194 21.77 -1.88 -3.63
N ASP A 195 22.91 -1.19 -3.61
CA ASP A 195 23.62 -0.79 -2.41
C ASP A 195 23.25 0.65 -1.98
N ARG A 196 22.29 1.27 -2.70
CA ARG A 196 21.77 2.64 -2.53
C ARG A 196 22.79 3.73 -2.88
N LYS A 197 23.73 3.44 -3.76
CA LYS A 197 24.59 4.46 -4.36
C LYS A 197 23.86 5.10 -5.53
N TYR A 198 23.87 6.43 -5.58
CA TYR A 198 23.28 7.18 -6.66
C TYR A 198 24.01 6.88 -7.99
N LEU A 199 23.23 6.66 -9.05
CA LEU A 199 23.75 6.37 -10.39
C LEU A 199 23.48 7.51 -11.36
N SER A 200 22.21 7.92 -11.47
CA SER A 200 21.79 8.92 -12.45
C SER A 200 20.41 9.50 -12.12
N SER A 201 20.02 10.54 -12.88
CA SER A 201 18.66 11.06 -12.91
C SER A 201 18.22 11.26 -14.35
N PHE A 202 16.93 11.10 -14.62
CA PHE A 202 16.31 11.49 -15.88
C PHE A 202 14.97 12.18 -15.63
N GLY A 203 14.36 12.72 -16.69
CA GLY A 203 13.13 13.49 -16.58
C GLY A 203 13.36 14.94 -16.21
N GLY A 204 12.65 15.40 -15.18
CA GLY A 204 12.56 16.80 -14.78
C GLY A 204 11.30 17.47 -15.30
N LYS A 205 11.03 18.66 -14.75
CA LYS A 205 9.81 19.41 -15.06
C LYS A 205 9.69 19.76 -16.56
N GLY A 206 8.56 19.45 -17.18
CA GLY A 206 8.27 19.77 -18.59
C GLY A 206 7.01 19.10 -19.13
N LYS A 207 6.75 19.30 -20.43
CA LYS A 207 5.60 18.72 -21.17
C LYS A 207 6.05 17.86 -22.35
N GLU A 208 7.31 17.93 -22.69
CA GLU A 208 7.95 17.21 -23.77
C GLU A 208 8.01 15.71 -23.44
N ASP A 209 8.24 14.89 -24.46
CA ASP A 209 8.47 13.46 -24.27
C ASP A 209 9.68 13.22 -23.35
N GLY A 210 9.49 12.34 -22.38
CA GLY A 210 10.46 12.05 -21.34
C GLY A 210 10.63 13.14 -20.28
N LYS A 211 9.82 14.21 -20.30
CA LYS A 211 9.67 15.18 -19.21
C LYS A 211 8.34 14.97 -18.49
N PHE A 212 8.24 15.51 -17.27
CA PHE A 212 7.09 15.28 -16.40
C PHE A 212 6.59 16.58 -15.77
N ASN A 213 5.32 16.65 -15.46
CA ASN A 213 4.74 17.63 -14.55
C ASN A 213 4.11 16.84 -13.41
N THR A 214 4.90 16.62 -12.35
CA THR A 214 4.59 15.67 -11.26
C THR A 214 4.63 14.21 -11.76
N CYS A 215 5.83 13.63 -11.87
CA CYS A 215 6.00 12.18 -11.98
C CYS A 215 5.58 11.53 -10.65
N HIS A 216 4.32 11.13 -10.54
CA HIS A 216 3.70 10.84 -9.24
C HIS A 216 3.96 9.42 -8.75
N ASN A 217 3.86 8.46 -9.67
CA ASN A 217 4.05 7.02 -9.45
C ASN A 217 5.06 6.47 -10.46
N ILE A 218 5.82 5.47 -10.05
CA ILE A 218 6.68 4.68 -10.93
C ILE A 218 6.46 3.19 -10.70
N LEU A 219 6.48 2.42 -11.79
CA LEU A 219 6.31 0.98 -11.78
C LEU A 219 7.31 0.33 -12.72
N VAL A 220 8.05 -0.67 -12.24
CA VAL A 220 8.85 -1.56 -13.08
C VAL A 220 7.91 -2.57 -13.72
N ASP A 221 7.66 -2.41 -15.01
CA ASP A 221 6.80 -3.28 -15.80
C ASP A 221 7.62 -4.46 -16.36
N THR A 222 7.32 -5.65 -15.86
CA THR A 222 7.94 -6.92 -16.26
C THR A 222 6.99 -7.84 -17.03
N ARG A 223 5.91 -7.31 -17.60
CA ARG A 223 4.95 -8.11 -18.41
C ARG A 223 5.53 -8.57 -19.75
N SER A 224 6.63 -7.96 -20.20
CA SER A 224 7.36 -8.35 -21.40
C SER A 224 8.77 -8.86 -21.06
N ASP A 225 9.40 -9.56 -21.99
CA ASP A 225 10.77 -10.08 -21.83
C ASP A 225 11.81 -8.98 -21.57
N THR A 226 11.52 -7.74 -21.98
CA THR A 226 12.35 -6.57 -21.69
C THR A 226 11.65 -5.69 -20.66
N PRO A 227 12.15 -5.61 -19.42
CA PRO A 227 11.59 -4.73 -18.42
C PRO A 227 11.62 -3.26 -18.85
N THR A 228 10.59 -2.53 -18.44
CA THR A 228 10.43 -1.10 -18.72
C THR A 228 9.96 -0.37 -17.47
N LEU A 229 10.00 0.96 -17.51
CA LEU A 229 9.49 1.82 -16.46
C LEU A 229 8.21 2.51 -16.94
N LEU A 230 7.14 2.38 -16.18
CA LEU A 230 5.93 3.17 -16.33
C LEU A 230 5.97 4.33 -15.36
N VAL A 231 5.75 5.55 -15.84
CA VAL A 231 5.75 6.76 -15.01
C VAL A 231 4.44 7.51 -15.22
N SER A 232 3.71 7.72 -14.12
CA SER A 232 2.48 8.53 -14.12
C SER A 232 2.84 10.01 -14.15
N ASP A 233 2.64 10.65 -15.29
CA ASP A 233 2.86 12.08 -15.49
C ASP A 233 1.57 12.85 -15.18
N ARG A 234 1.35 13.05 -13.89
CA ARG A 234 0.04 13.36 -13.32
C ARG A 234 -0.58 14.62 -13.91
N GLU A 235 0.12 15.77 -13.84
CA GLU A 235 -0.46 17.06 -14.26
C GLU A 235 -0.36 17.28 -15.77
N ASN A 236 0.27 16.36 -16.51
CA ASN A 236 0.15 16.28 -17.97
C ASN A 236 -0.85 15.20 -18.41
N ASN A 237 -1.57 14.56 -17.49
CA ASN A 237 -2.68 13.63 -17.80
C ASN A 237 -2.27 12.46 -18.71
N ARG A 238 -1.06 11.93 -18.52
CA ARG A 238 -0.52 10.85 -19.37
C ARG A 238 0.29 9.82 -18.61
N LEU A 239 0.41 8.63 -19.20
CA LEU A 239 1.28 7.55 -18.72
C LEU A 239 2.40 7.34 -19.74
N GLN A 240 3.65 7.47 -19.30
CA GLN A 240 4.81 7.30 -20.18
C GLN A 240 5.53 5.99 -19.90
N LEU A 241 5.96 5.33 -20.97
CA LEU A 241 6.82 4.16 -20.96
C LEU A 241 8.26 4.58 -21.25
N HIS A 242 9.18 4.10 -20.44
CA HIS A 242 10.60 4.35 -20.55
C HIS A 242 11.39 3.05 -20.50
N SER A 243 12.60 3.04 -21.07
CA SER A 243 13.57 1.98 -20.84
C SER A 243 14.11 2.05 -19.41
N MET A 244 14.75 0.98 -18.96
CA MET A 244 15.34 0.90 -17.61
C MET A 244 16.50 1.89 -17.37
N ASP A 245 17.05 2.52 -18.42
CA ASP A 245 18.04 3.60 -18.33
C ASP A 245 17.41 5.01 -18.30
N GLY A 246 16.08 5.11 -18.44
CA GLY A 246 15.33 6.36 -18.39
C GLY A 246 14.98 6.98 -19.75
N SER A 247 15.43 6.40 -20.87
CA SER A 247 15.07 6.91 -22.20
C SER A 247 13.57 6.75 -22.46
N PHE A 248 12.93 7.80 -22.99
CA PHE A 248 11.52 7.75 -23.37
C PHE A 248 11.29 6.78 -24.53
N ILE A 249 10.27 5.94 -24.41
CA ILE A 249 9.85 5.01 -25.47
C ILE A 249 8.58 5.52 -26.13
N LYS A 250 7.50 5.71 -25.36
CA LYS A 250 6.21 6.18 -25.86
C LYS A 250 5.29 6.65 -24.74
N THR A 251 4.29 7.44 -25.09
CA THR A 251 3.10 7.65 -24.26
C THR A 251 2.09 6.53 -24.52
N ILE A 252 1.62 5.87 -23.47
CA ILE A 252 0.65 4.76 -23.56
C ILE A 252 -0.79 5.27 -23.58
N ASP A 253 -1.08 6.30 -22.77
CA ASP A 253 -2.38 6.96 -22.71
C ASP A 253 -2.15 8.44 -22.40
N SER A 254 -2.88 9.31 -23.09
CA SER A 254 -2.84 10.78 -22.93
C SER A 254 -4.21 11.39 -22.60
N ASP A 255 -5.18 10.56 -22.24
CA ASP A 255 -6.55 10.91 -21.81
C ASP A 255 -6.82 10.40 -20.38
N LEU A 256 -5.76 10.37 -19.56
CA LEU A 256 -5.88 10.06 -18.14
C LEU A 256 -6.32 11.30 -17.35
N ARG A 257 -6.86 11.10 -16.16
CA ARG A 257 -7.30 12.18 -15.27
C ARG A 257 -6.44 12.19 -14.01
N GLN A 258 -5.27 12.82 -14.11
CA GLN A 258 -4.29 12.88 -13.04
C GLN A 258 -3.92 11.49 -12.51
N PRO A 259 -3.20 10.66 -13.29
CA PRO A 259 -2.78 9.33 -12.84
C PRO A 259 -1.87 9.42 -11.62
N CYS A 260 -2.15 8.60 -10.61
CA CYS A 260 -1.55 8.68 -9.28
C CYS A 260 -0.96 7.36 -8.77
N ALA A 261 -1.43 6.21 -9.25
CA ALA A 261 -0.99 4.89 -8.83
C ALA A 261 -1.04 3.90 -9.98
N ALA A 262 -0.19 2.88 -9.93
CA ALA A 262 -0.22 1.79 -10.89
C ALA A 262 0.25 0.47 -10.25
N ASP A 263 -0.39 -0.64 -10.65
CA ASP A 263 0.01 -1.99 -10.24
C ASP A 263 -0.33 -3.02 -11.32
N ILE A 264 0.33 -4.17 -11.28
CA ILE A 264 0.22 -5.23 -12.29
C ILE A 264 -0.15 -6.56 -11.65
N TYR A 265 -1.09 -7.28 -12.27
CA TYR A 265 -1.37 -8.68 -11.98
C TYR A 265 -1.45 -9.51 -13.27
N GLY A 266 -0.52 -10.45 -13.43
CA GLY A 266 -0.34 -11.17 -14.69
C GLY A 266 -0.08 -10.18 -15.83
N ASP A 267 -0.93 -10.22 -16.86
CA ASP A 267 -0.84 -9.34 -18.04
C ASP A 267 -1.58 -8.00 -17.86
N LEU A 268 -2.36 -7.85 -16.78
CA LEU A 268 -3.22 -6.69 -16.57
C LEU A 268 -2.52 -5.61 -15.75
N LEU A 269 -2.49 -4.39 -16.28
CA LEU A 269 -2.07 -3.17 -15.59
C LEU A 269 -3.32 -2.42 -15.13
N ALA A 270 -3.36 -1.98 -13.88
CA ALA A 270 -4.32 -1.01 -13.39
C ALA A 270 -3.63 0.34 -13.13
N VAL A 271 -4.29 1.43 -13.49
CA VAL A 271 -3.87 2.80 -13.22
C VAL A 271 -4.97 3.52 -12.47
N GLY A 272 -4.67 3.98 -11.25
CA GLY A 272 -5.54 4.82 -10.43
C GLY A 272 -5.42 6.28 -10.82
N GLU A 273 -6.56 6.93 -11.02
CA GLU A 273 -6.65 8.31 -11.50
C GLU A 273 -7.38 9.20 -10.48
N LEU A 274 -6.72 10.29 -10.08
CA LEU A 274 -7.25 11.22 -9.09
C LEU A 274 -8.53 11.91 -9.56
N GLY A 275 -8.75 11.98 -10.87
CA GLY A 275 -10.01 12.42 -11.45
C GLY A 275 -11.14 11.38 -11.39
N GLY A 276 -11.05 10.39 -10.50
CA GLY A 276 -12.15 9.48 -10.16
C GLY A 276 -12.32 8.33 -11.15
N ARG A 277 -11.25 7.56 -11.40
CA ARG A 277 -11.30 6.39 -12.29
C ARG A 277 -10.17 5.39 -12.02
N LEU A 278 -10.39 4.15 -12.43
CA LEU A 278 -9.36 3.16 -12.70
C LEU A 278 -9.34 2.86 -14.20
N SER A 279 -8.18 2.94 -14.85
CA SER A 279 -7.99 2.48 -16.23
C SER A 279 -7.20 1.18 -16.24
N LEU A 280 -7.69 0.18 -16.98
CA LEU A 280 -7.09 -1.15 -17.08
C LEU A 280 -6.51 -1.37 -18.47
N TYR A 281 -5.30 -1.93 -18.56
CA TYR A 281 -4.59 -2.16 -19.82
C TYR A 281 -4.08 -3.60 -19.93
N ASP A 282 -4.09 -4.15 -21.14
CA ASP A 282 -3.51 -5.46 -21.45
C ASP A 282 -1.97 -5.41 -21.50
N LYS A 283 -1.34 -6.57 -21.75
CA LYS A 283 0.13 -6.68 -21.90
C LYS A 283 0.73 -5.85 -23.03
N ASN A 284 -0.07 -5.47 -24.01
CA ASN A 284 0.35 -4.63 -25.15
C ASN A 284 0.11 -3.14 -24.87
N ASN A 285 -0.30 -2.80 -23.65
CA ASN A 285 -0.67 -1.46 -23.21
C ASN A 285 -1.89 -0.90 -23.96
N GLN A 286 -2.82 -1.76 -24.39
CA GLN A 286 -4.11 -1.36 -24.93
C GLN A 286 -5.14 -1.24 -23.81
N LEU A 287 -5.94 -0.17 -23.84
CA LEU A 287 -7.01 0.04 -22.86
C LEU A 287 -8.06 -1.08 -22.98
N VAL A 288 -8.28 -1.80 -21.88
CA VAL A 288 -9.26 -2.89 -21.76
C VAL A 288 -10.56 -2.37 -21.16
N SER A 289 -10.48 -1.57 -20.09
CA SER A 289 -11.67 -1.08 -19.41
C SER A 289 -11.39 0.15 -18.54
N ARG A 290 -12.45 0.89 -18.22
CA ARG A 290 -12.47 2.01 -17.30
C ARG A 290 -13.55 1.78 -16.24
N ILE A 291 -13.17 1.86 -14.97
CA ILE A 291 -14.06 1.66 -13.81
C ILE A 291 -14.19 2.98 -13.06
N GLY A 292 -15.40 3.34 -12.60
CA GLY A 292 -15.64 4.56 -11.83
C GLY A 292 -16.16 5.76 -12.62
N ASP A 293 -16.40 5.62 -13.92
CA ASP A 293 -16.80 6.73 -14.81
C ASP A 293 -18.27 7.18 -14.65
N GLU A 294 -19.11 6.38 -13.98
CA GLU A 294 -20.55 6.60 -13.77
C GLU A 294 -20.83 7.38 -12.46
N PRO A 295 -22.03 7.97 -12.26
CA PRO A 295 -22.15 9.36 -11.84
C PRO A 295 -21.50 9.64 -10.47
N SER A 296 -20.39 10.37 -10.52
CA SER A 296 -19.68 10.90 -9.35
C SER A 296 -19.58 12.42 -9.43
N ASP A 297 -19.88 13.11 -8.31
CA ASP A 297 -19.57 14.52 -8.18
C ASP A 297 -18.10 14.71 -7.80
N ARG A 298 -17.25 14.70 -8.84
CA ARG A 298 -15.79 14.82 -8.70
C ARG A 298 -15.35 16.18 -8.15
N SER A 299 -16.21 17.20 -8.19
CA SER A 299 -15.89 18.51 -7.61
C SER A 299 -15.71 18.45 -6.09
N LYS A 300 -16.28 17.43 -5.44
CA LYS A 300 -16.11 17.18 -4.00
C LYS A 300 -14.71 16.70 -3.65
N GLY A 301 -13.99 16.06 -4.58
CA GLY A 301 -12.65 15.52 -4.36
C GLY A 301 -12.53 14.75 -3.04
N ASN A 302 -11.55 15.11 -2.21
CA ASN A 302 -11.33 14.48 -0.90
C ASN A 302 -12.36 14.83 0.18
N GLY A 303 -13.33 15.69 -0.15
CA GLY A 303 -14.42 16.11 0.72
C GLY A 303 -15.72 15.34 0.52
N ALA A 304 -15.80 14.42 -0.45
CA ALA A 304 -16.98 13.58 -0.65
C ALA A 304 -17.29 12.76 0.61
N LYS A 305 -18.44 13.01 1.22
CA LYS A 305 -18.87 12.34 2.45
C LYS A 305 -19.46 10.96 2.14
N PRO A 306 -19.58 10.06 3.14
CA PRO A 306 -20.24 8.77 2.95
C PRO A 306 -21.62 8.84 2.28
N GLU A 307 -22.42 9.85 2.63
CA GLU A 307 -23.74 10.10 2.01
C GLU A 307 -23.69 10.46 0.51
N ASP A 308 -22.52 10.85 0.00
CA ASP A 308 -22.31 11.23 -1.41
C ASP A 308 -21.79 10.07 -2.25
N TRP A 309 -21.44 8.93 -1.65
CA TRP A 309 -20.78 7.84 -2.36
C TRP A 309 -21.78 7.03 -3.16
N VAL A 310 -21.50 6.92 -4.46
CA VAL A 310 -22.25 6.07 -5.38
C VAL A 310 -21.48 4.79 -5.61
N GLU A 311 -22.13 3.65 -5.42
CA GLU A 311 -21.51 2.35 -5.67
C GLU A 311 -21.08 2.22 -7.13
N GLY A 312 -19.86 1.73 -7.35
CA GLY A 312 -19.27 1.59 -8.68
C GLY A 312 -18.70 2.89 -9.27
N ALA A 313 -19.00 4.05 -8.67
CA ALA A 313 -18.44 5.35 -9.04
C ALA A 313 -17.23 5.70 -8.17
N LEU A 314 -16.22 6.35 -8.74
CA LEU A 314 -15.01 6.78 -8.03
C LEU A 314 -14.88 8.30 -8.09
N VAL A 315 -14.36 8.92 -7.02
CA VAL A 315 -14.23 10.39 -6.90
C VAL A 315 -12.77 10.81 -7.00
N ALA A 316 -11.87 10.16 -6.25
CA ALA A 316 -10.48 10.62 -6.13
C ALA A 316 -9.48 9.47 -5.92
N VAL A 317 -9.33 8.56 -6.88
CA VAL A 317 -8.42 7.39 -6.73
C VAL A 317 -6.97 7.86 -6.61
N HIS A 318 -6.33 7.51 -5.50
CA HIS A 318 -4.96 7.87 -5.21
C HIS A 318 -4.05 6.65 -5.08
N GLY A 319 -4.62 5.49 -4.77
CA GLY A 319 -3.91 4.21 -4.69
C GLY A 319 -4.68 3.09 -5.37
N CYS A 320 -3.96 2.12 -5.92
CA CYS A 320 -4.55 0.87 -6.40
C CYS A 320 -3.54 -0.27 -6.32
N THR A 321 -4.05 -1.49 -6.11
CA THR A 321 -3.22 -2.70 -6.09
C THR A 321 -4.07 -3.91 -6.45
N PHE A 322 -3.41 -4.99 -6.86
CA PHE A 322 -4.03 -6.32 -6.97
C PHE A 322 -3.59 -7.22 -5.83
N ASP A 323 -4.45 -8.15 -5.41
CA ASP A 323 -4.03 -9.27 -4.55
C ASP A 323 -3.63 -10.51 -5.36
N VAL A 324 -3.23 -11.56 -4.63
CA VAL A 324 -2.79 -12.84 -5.18
C VAL A 324 -3.87 -13.59 -5.99
N ASN A 325 -5.14 -13.22 -5.84
CA ASN A 325 -6.26 -13.80 -6.60
C ASN A 325 -6.60 -12.97 -7.85
N GLY A 326 -5.99 -11.80 -8.01
CA GLY A 326 -6.35 -10.83 -9.04
C GLY A 326 -7.58 -10.01 -8.69
N ASP A 327 -7.99 -9.96 -7.43
CA ASP A 327 -8.94 -8.95 -6.98
C ASP A 327 -8.26 -7.58 -7.01
N LEU A 328 -8.99 -6.55 -7.45
CA LEU A 328 -8.49 -5.19 -7.60
C LEU A 328 -8.96 -4.34 -6.42
N TYR A 329 -8.10 -3.45 -5.94
CA TYR A 329 -8.37 -2.55 -4.83
C TYR A 329 -8.17 -1.11 -5.28
N ALA A 330 -9.07 -0.23 -4.86
CA ALA A 330 -8.94 1.22 -5.01
C ALA A 330 -8.95 1.89 -3.64
N GLN A 331 -7.99 2.79 -3.45
CA GLN A 331 -7.98 3.75 -2.35
C GLN A 331 -8.21 5.15 -2.90
N GLU A 332 -9.20 5.85 -2.33
CA GLU A 332 -9.46 7.24 -2.68
C GLU A 332 -8.84 8.20 -1.66
N TRP A 333 -8.27 9.30 -2.14
CA TRP A 333 -7.91 10.44 -1.28
C TRP A 333 -9.20 11.00 -0.70
N ASN A 334 -9.50 10.66 0.55
CA ASN A 334 -10.77 10.98 1.18
C ASN A 334 -10.61 11.16 2.69
N ARG A 335 -11.14 12.26 3.23
CA ARG A 335 -11.01 12.62 4.66
C ARG A 335 -11.80 11.70 5.60
N PHE A 336 -12.80 10.99 5.09
CA PHE A 336 -13.64 10.03 5.83
C PHE A 336 -13.20 8.57 5.62
N GLY A 337 -12.30 8.33 4.66
CA GLY A 337 -11.76 7.02 4.32
C GLY A 337 -12.68 6.23 3.39
N ARG A 338 -12.31 6.13 2.12
CA ARG A 338 -13.05 5.37 1.11
C ARG A 338 -12.13 4.39 0.39
N LEU A 339 -12.47 3.12 0.51
CA LEU A 339 -11.83 2.00 -0.17
C LEU A 339 -12.88 1.26 -1.00
N THR A 340 -12.45 0.60 -2.06
CA THR A 340 -13.31 -0.34 -2.77
C THR A 340 -12.50 -1.56 -3.15
N LYS A 341 -13.01 -2.74 -2.78
CA LYS A 341 -12.53 -4.03 -3.27
C LYS A 341 -13.40 -4.47 -4.43
N TYR A 342 -12.75 -4.98 -5.47
CA TYR A 342 -13.36 -5.46 -6.71
C TYR A 342 -12.93 -6.91 -6.93
N THR A 343 -13.90 -7.82 -6.96
CA THR A 343 -13.66 -9.22 -7.29
C THR A 343 -13.82 -9.46 -8.79
N LYS A 344 -12.94 -10.24 -9.39
CA LYS A 344 -13.00 -10.50 -10.83
C LYS A 344 -14.27 -11.28 -11.18
N VAL A 345 -15.02 -10.81 -12.18
CA VAL A 345 -16.21 -11.54 -12.67
C VAL A 345 -15.74 -12.71 -13.52
N LYS A 346 -16.18 -13.93 -13.16
CA LYS A 346 -15.89 -15.17 -13.91
C LYS A 346 -16.78 -15.32 -15.13
#